data_AF-D6A1N4-F1
#
_entry.id   AF-D6A1N4-F1
#
_cell.length_a   1.000
_cell.length_b   1.000
_cell.length_c   1.000
_cell.angle_alpha   90.00
_cell.angle_beta   90.00
_cell.angle_gamma   90.00
#
_symmetry.space_group_name_H-M   'P 1'
#
loop_
_entity.id
_entity.type
_entity.pdbx_description
1 polymer ?
#
loop_
_entity_poly.entity_id
_entity_poly.type
_entity_poly.pdbx_seq_one_letter_code
_entity_poly.pdbx_strand_id
1 'polypeptide(L)'
;MLSVHTVKDGSHVRVNYYRTGGGSLTAKLGYERSGTSVFSANINMSTAPFHYERSWSTSTSCSAFYGKLLTSGGTLYITPPADPC
;
A
#
# COMPACT_ATOMS: atom_id res chain seq x y z
N MET A 1 3.98 -10.16 12.66
CA MET A 1 4.87 -9.53 11.67
C MET A 1 4.04 -8.73 10.69
N LEU A 2 4.57 -7.61 10.18
CA LEU A 2 3.93 -6.72 9.21
C LEU A 2 4.66 -6.83 7.86
N SER A 3 3.93 -6.97 6.76
CA SER A 3 4.44 -6.94 5.39
C SER A 3 3.60 -6.03 4.49
N VAL A 4 4.25 -5.31 3.59
CA VAL A 4 3.62 -4.46 2.57
C VAL A 4 4.26 -4.80 1.23
N HIS A 5 3.44 -4.96 0.19
CA HIS A 5 3.88 -5.37 -1.14
C HIS A 5 3.13 -4.58 -2.22
N THR A 6 3.80 -4.27 -3.33
CA THR A 6 3.22 -3.50 -4.44
C THR A 6 3.33 -4.27 -5.72
N VAL A 7 2.24 -4.35 -6.46
CA VAL A 7 2.16 -5.02 -7.76
C VAL A 7 1.69 -4.01 -8.79
N LYS A 8 2.43 -3.88 -9.89
CA LYS A 8 2.00 -3.16 -11.08
C LYS A 8 1.54 -4.17 -12.13
N ASP A 9 0.39 -3.93 -12.72
CA ASP A 9 -0.16 -4.77 -13.79
C ASP A 9 -0.83 -3.90 -14.84
N GLY A 10 -0.18 -3.70 -15.98
CA GLY A 10 -0.67 -2.89 -17.09
C GLY A 10 -1.03 -1.46 -16.67
N SER A 11 -2.32 -1.16 -16.56
CA SER A 11 -2.85 0.15 -16.13
C SER A 11 -3.25 0.19 -14.65
N HIS A 12 -2.94 -0.82 -13.83
CA HIS A 12 -3.30 -0.84 -12.41
C HIS A 12 -2.08 -0.93 -11.50
N VAL A 13 -2.17 -0.33 -10.33
CA VAL A 13 -1.25 -0.56 -9.21
C VAL A 13 -2.04 -1.11 -8.03
N ARG A 14 -1.54 -2.17 -7.41
CA ARG A 14 -2.13 -2.85 -6.26
C ARG A 14 -1.17 -2.79 -5.10
N VAL A 15 -1.63 -2.32 -3.94
CA VAL A 15 -0.85 -2.29 -2.71
C VAL A 15 -1.50 -3.25 -1.72
N ASN A 16 -0.71 -4.24 -1.35
CA ASN A 16 -1.06 -5.35 -0.50
C ASN A 16 -0.42 -5.15 0.87
N TYR A 17 -1.19 -5.43 1.90
CA TYR A 17 -0.74 -5.33 3.27
C TYR A 17 -1.20 -6.55 4.04
N TYR A 18 -0.25 -7.17 4.72
CA TYR A 18 -0.46 -8.39 5.49
C TYR A 18 0.10 -8.24 6.89
N ARG A 19 -0.65 -8.68 7.89
CA ARG A 19 -0.17 -8.73 9.27
C ARG A 19 -0.55 -10.05 9.89
N THR A 20 0.43 -10.73 10.49
CA THR A 20 0.26 -12.04 11.15
C THR A 20 0.08 -11.96 12.66
N GLY A 21 0.30 -10.80 13.27
CA GLY A 21 0.22 -10.64 14.72
C GLY A 21 0.47 -9.20 15.20
N GLY A 22 0.27 -8.99 16.50
CA GLY A 22 0.17 -7.66 17.11
C GLY A 22 -1.26 -7.11 17.00
N GLY A 23 -1.69 -6.35 18.01
CA GLY A 23 -3.07 -5.89 18.16
C GLY A 23 -3.58 -4.95 17.07
N SER A 24 -4.67 -4.24 17.36
CA SER A 24 -5.37 -3.42 16.39
C SER A 24 -4.48 -2.36 15.73
N LEU A 25 -4.62 -2.20 14.41
CA LEU A 25 -3.98 -1.15 13.64
C LEU A 25 -5.04 -0.40 12.84
N THR A 26 -4.98 0.92 12.82
CA THR A 26 -5.69 1.72 11.82
C THR A 26 -4.66 2.30 10.86
N ALA A 27 -4.85 2.11 9.56
CA ALA A 27 -3.90 2.59 8.57
C ALA A 27 -4.57 2.92 7.21
N LYS A 28 -3.88 3.71 6.39
CA LYS A 28 -4.22 4.01 5.00
C LYS A 28 -3.27 3.27 4.08
N LEU A 29 -3.81 2.65 3.03
CA LEU A 29 -3.01 2.13 1.92
C LEU A 29 -2.91 3.20 0.85
N GLY A 30 -1.76 3.28 0.19
CA GLY A 30 -1.55 4.25 -0.86
C GLY A 30 -0.39 3.87 -1.76
N TYR A 31 -0.16 4.67 -2.78
CA TYR A 31 1.04 4.58 -3.60
C TYR A 31 1.63 5.96 -3.84
N GLU A 32 2.91 6.03 -4.14
CA GLU A 32 3.57 7.20 -4.70
C GLU A 32 4.03 6.93 -6.13
N ARG A 33 3.84 7.93 -6.97
CA ARG A 33 4.39 7.98 -8.31
C ARG A 33 4.86 9.40 -8.60
N SER A 34 6.11 9.54 -9.06
CA SER A 34 6.69 10.83 -9.46
C SER A 34 6.52 11.92 -8.38
N GLY A 35 6.73 11.57 -7.10
CA GLY A 35 6.58 12.49 -5.96
C GLY A 35 5.14 12.77 -5.52
N THR A 36 4.13 12.27 -6.24
CA THR A 36 2.72 12.41 -5.85
C THR A 36 2.24 11.16 -5.14
N SER A 37 1.69 11.31 -3.93
CA SER A 37 1.12 10.20 -3.16
C SER A 37 -0.40 10.22 -3.17
N VAL A 38 -1.02 9.05 -3.37
CA VAL A 38 -2.47 8.84 -3.27
C VAL A 38 -2.73 7.84 -2.16
N PHE A 39 -3.67 8.13 -1.27
CA PHE A 39 -4.04 7.26 -0.15
C PHE A 39 -5.53 6.96 -0.16
N SER A 40 -5.89 5.78 0.34
CA SER A 40 -7.25 5.40 0.68
C SER A 40 -7.74 6.10 1.95
N ALA A 41 -9.03 5.91 2.25
CA ALA A 41 -9.54 6.13 3.59
C ALA A 41 -8.86 5.21 4.62
N ASN A 42 -9.00 5.54 5.90
CA ASN A 42 -8.54 4.70 7.00
C ASN A 42 -9.23 3.33 6.97
N ILE A 43 -8.44 2.29 7.16
CA ILE A 43 -8.89 0.92 7.35
C ILE A 43 -8.65 0.59 8.82
N ASN A 44 -9.74 0.28 9.54
CA ASN A 44 -9.67 -0.18 10.93
C ASN A 44 -9.45 -1.70 10.93
N MET A 45 -8.35 -2.15 11.54
CA MET A 45 -7.91 -3.54 11.50
C MET A 45 -7.82 -4.02 12.93
N SER A 46 -8.90 -4.62 13.44
CA SER A 46 -9.02 -4.96 14.86
C SER A 46 -8.43 -6.32 15.25
N THR A 47 -8.17 -7.21 14.27
CA THR A 47 -7.88 -8.62 14.60
C THR A 47 -6.90 -9.28 13.63
N ALA A 48 -5.65 -9.49 14.03
CA ALA A 48 -4.67 -10.23 13.24
C ALA A 48 -4.89 -11.77 13.37
N PRO A 49 -4.66 -12.57 12.30
CA PRO A 49 -4.12 -12.17 11.01
C PRO A 49 -5.17 -11.52 10.10
N PHE A 50 -4.73 -10.57 9.27
CA PHE A 50 -5.57 -10.00 8.21
C PHE A 50 -4.73 -9.66 6.97
N HIS A 51 -5.43 -9.49 5.85
CA HIS A 51 -4.89 -9.04 4.58
C HIS A 51 -5.83 -7.97 4.01
N TYR A 52 -5.25 -6.88 3.51
CA TYR A 52 -5.98 -5.86 2.77
C TYR A 52 -5.25 -5.52 1.48
N GLU A 53 -6.02 -5.36 0.42
CA GLU A 53 -5.54 -4.89 -0.87
C GLU A 53 -6.30 -3.61 -1.25
N ARG A 54 -5.60 -2.67 -1.87
CA ARG A 54 -6.21 -1.58 -2.63
C ARG A 54 -5.59 -1.49 -4.01
N SER A 55 -6.45 -1.29 -5.00
CA SER A 55 -6.07 -1.10 -6.40
C SER A 55 -6.45 0.29 -6.87
N TRP A 56 -5.62 0.85 -7.75
CA TRP A 56 -5.89 2.11 -8.42
C TRP A 56 -5.63 1.96 -9.92
N SER A 57 -6.52 2.52 -10.73
CA SER A 57 -6.27 2.73 -12.15
C SER A 57 -5.26 3.86 -12.34
N THR A 58 -4.34 3.66 -13.26
CA THR A 58 -3.17 4.48 -13.53
C THR A 58 -2.93 4.53 -15.03
N SER A 59 -2.37 5.62 -15.53
CA SER A 59 -1.91 5.66 -16.92
C SER A 59 -0.72 4.71 -17.13
N THR A 60 -0.65 4.11 -18.32
CA THR A 60 0.55 3.42 -18.85
C THR A 60 1.66 4.45 -19.12
N SER A 61 2.91 4.19 -18.74
CA SER A 61 3.21 4.35 -17.33
C SER A 61 4.59 3.92 -16.84
N CYS A 62 5.69 4.12 -17.58
CA CYS A 62 7.03 3.69 -17.13
C CYS A 62 7.63 4.47 -15.93
N SER A 63 6.82 4.97 -15.00
CA SER A 63 7.28 5.57 -13.75
C SER A 63 7.19 4.57 -12.61
N ALA A 64 8.26 4.44 -11.80
CA ALA A 64 8.25 3.54 -10.65
C ALA A 64 7.12 3.88 -9.67
N PHE A 65 6.46 2.84 -9.16
CA PHE A 65 5.42 2.96 -8.15
C PHE A 65 5.94 2.46 -6.81
N TYR A 66 5.70 3.22 -5.75
CA TYR A 66 6.06 2.81 -4.39
C TYR A 66 4.77 2.65 -3.59
N GLY A 67 4.46 1.43 -3.14
CA GLY A 67 3.32 1.23 -2.24
C GLY A 67 3.64 1.78 -0.86
N LYS A 68 2.61 2.27 -0.20
CA LYS A 68 2.69 2.96 1.08
C LYS A 68 1.62 2.45 2.04
N LEU A 69 2.01 2.30 3.29
CA LEU A 69 1.10 2.11 4.42
C LEU A 69 1.38 3.23 5.43
N LEU A 70 0.39 4.09 5.67
CA LEU A 70 0.47 5.14 6.69
C LEU A 70 -0.43 4.78 7.86
N THR A 71 0.16 4.50 9.03
CA THR A 71 -0.59 4.19 10.24
C THR A 71 -1.22 5.45 10.85
N SER A 72 -2.28 5.30 11.64
CA SER A 72 -2.91 6.40 12.37
C SER A 72 -1.95 7.09 13.35
N GLY A 73 -0.93 6.37 13.83
CA GLY A 73 0.15 6.91 14.65
C GLY A 73 1.24 7.66 13.87
N GLY A 74 1.11 7.81 12.54
CA GLY A 74 2.04 8.57 11.70
C GLY A 74 3.23 7.77 11.15
N THR A 75 3.33 6.47 11.45
CA THR A 75 4.39 5.63 10.88
C THR A 75 4.10 5.35 9.41
N LEU A 76 5.08 5.63 8.55
CA LEU A 76 5.01 5.35 7.12
C LEU A 76 5.91 4.16 6.77
N TYR A 77 5.33 3.15 6.13
CA TYR A 77 6.04 2.04 5.50
C TYR A 77 5.97 2.20 3.99
N ILE A 78 7.09 1.97 3.31
CA ILE A 78 7.21 2.11 1.86
C ILE A 78 7.78 0.80 1.31
N THR A 79 7.20 0.29 0.23
CA THR A 79 7.73 -0.89 -0.45
C THR A 79 8.90 -0.50 -1.35
N PRO A 80 9.75 -1.46 -1.75
CA PRO A 80 10.57 -1.30 -2.95
C PRO A 80 9.72 -0.84 -4.15
N PRO A 81 10.34 -0.19 -5.15
CA PRO A 81 9.63 0.19 -6.37
C PRO A 81 9.06 -1.05 -7.05
N ALA A 82 7.76 -1.03 -7.34
CA ALA A 82 7.18 -1.98 -8.29
C ALA A 82 7.67 -1.62 -9.68
N ASP A 83 8.04 -2.65 -10.43
CA ASP A 83 8.57 -2.51 -11.78
C ASP A 83 7.58 -1.71 -12.64
N PRO A 84 7.99 -0.56 -13.19
CA PRO A 84 7.08 0.28 -13.97
C PRO A 84 6.72 -0.32 -15.34
N CYS A 85 7.60 -1.18 -15.85
CA CYS A 85 7.56 -1.86 -17.13
C CYS A 85 8.79 -2.80 -17.18
#